data_AF-A0A6A4UGZ2-F1
#
_entry.id   AF-A0A6A4UGZ2-F1
#
_cell.length_a   1.000
_cell.length_b   1.000
_cell.length_c   1.000
_cell.angle_alpha   90.00
_cell.angle_beta   90.00
_cell.angle_gamma   90.00
#
_symmetry.space_group_name_H-M   'P 1'
#
loop_
_entity.id
_entity.type
_entity.pdbx_description
1 polymer ?
#
loop_
_entity_poly.entity_id
_entity_poly.type
_entity_poly.pdbx_seq_one_letter_code
_entity_poly.pdbx_strand_id
1 'polypeptide(L)'
;MKKVTFAIIGAILGIPLSYYFQSEMVRSKVGGIGGYFKHFGDIVKDGNLLGNVILSVLIFAIIGGLIGYFIDKNEVKNQSDSSHQQTPPKSEHEAANVKISAQQVSETSKDAIEVSKSFMSDPVGGLASVYLKLGEAKSLSVGILFMVITIILFVIGFILANSTFLGGILSILFMLAIVFVSLSVSRGMFNGKGTINSDILITGLSLLPFSVLIFVSSLVGVSYGWGFFAYLSFGLTYTILILFSGFTKIYQFSESKSSIFIAIILFLVLNAVNIVFKIIFS
;
A
#
# COMPACT_ATOMS: atom_id res chain seq x y z
N MET A 1 -5.14 -22.30 4.93
CA MET A 1 -5.87 -21.85 6.15
C MET A 1 -5.13 -20.75 6.90
N LYS A 2 -3.81 -20.62 6.70
CA LYS A 2 -2.96 -19.70 7.48
C LYS A 2 -3.24 -18.23 7.16
N LYS A 3 -3.67 -17.91 5.93
CA LYS A 3 -4.09 -16.56 5.51
C LYS A 3 -5.14 -15.97 6.46
N VAL A 4 -6.13 -16.78 6.83
CA VAL A 4 -7.22 -16.37 7.73
C VAL A 4 -6.69 -16.22 9.15
N THR A 5 -5.84 -17.14 9.62
CA THR A 5 -5.23 -17.07 10.96
C THR A 5 -4.41 -15.81 11.16
N PHE A 6 -3.51 -15.48 10.23
CA PHE A 6 -2.70 -14.26 10.36
C PHE A 6 -3.53 -12.98 10.17
N ALA A 7 -4.57 -13.00 9.33
CA ALA A 7 -5.52 -11.88 9.26
C ALA A 7 -6.24 -11.66 10.59
N ILE A 8 -6.65 -12.72 11.29
CA ILE A 8 -7.28 -12.64 12.62
C ILE A 8 -6.28 -12.13 13.67
N ILE A 9 -5.03 -12.62 13.67
CA ILE A 9 -3.98 -12.12 14.58
C ILE A 9 -3.75 -10.62 14.35
N GLY A 10 -3.65 -10.22 13.08
CA GLY A 10 -3.58 -8.82 12.69
C GLY A 10 -4.77 -8.02 13.22
N ALA A 11 -5.99 -8.49 12.99
CA ALA A 11 -7.21 -7.85 13.49
C ALA A 11 -7.16 -7.63 15.02
N ILE A 12 -6.77 -8.66 15.78
CA ILE A 12 -6.68 -8.60 17.24
C ILE A 12 -5.62 -7.58 17.68
N LEU A 13 -4.44 -7.57 17.04
CA LEU A 13 -3.38 -6.60 17.34
C LEU A 13 -3.78 -5.16 16.96
N GLY A 14 -4.64 -4.99 15.96
CA GLY A 14 -5.17 -3.68 15.58
C GLY A 14 -5.96 -2.99 16.69
N ILE A 15 -6.55 -3.73 17.63
CA ILE A 15 -7.32 -3.15 18.75
C ILE A 15 -6.40 -2.34 19.70
N PRO A 16 -5.35 -2.88 20.33
CA PRO A 16 -4.44 -2.08 21.15
C PRO A 16 -3.69 -1.03 20.32
N LEU A 17 -3.31 -1.34 19.08
CA LEU A 17 -2.58 -0.41 18.22
C LEU A 17 -3.42 0.79 17.80
N SER A 18 -4.76 0.66 17.79
CA SER A 18 -5.66 1.78 17.51
C SER A 18 -5.56 2.92 18.51
N TYR A 19 -5.05 2.67 19.73
CA TYR A 19 -4.72 3.72 20.71
C TYR A 19 -3.80 4.78 20.11
N TYR A 20 -2.79 4.37 19.34
CA TYR A 20 -1.81 5.27 18.74
C TYR A 20 -2.40 6.09 17.58
N PHE A 21 -3.55 5.68 17.06
CA PHE A 21 -4.28 6.36 16.00
C PHE A 21 -5.39 7.27 16.54
N GLN A 22 -5.57 7.33 17.86
CA GLN A 22 -6.48 8.30 18.49
C GLN A 22 -5.82 9.69 18.59
N SER A 23 -6.66 10.74 18.60
CA SER A 23 -6.20 12.12 18.77
C SER A 23 -5.50 12.34 20.12
N GLU A 24 -4.62 13.34 20.20
CA GLU A 24 -3.92 13.67 21.46
C GLU A 24 -4.87 13.97 22.62
N MET A 25 -6.01 14.60 22.33
CA MET A 25 -7.05 14.86 23.32
C MET A 25 -7.62 13.57 23.92
N VAL A 26 -7.84 12.55 23.09
CA VAL A 26 -8.33 11.24 23.54
C VAL A 26 -7.23 10.50 24.30
N ARG A 27 -6.00 10.51 23.76
CA ARG A 27 -4.86 9.82 24.38
C ARG A 27 -4.50 10.38 25.76
N SER A 28 -4.60 11.70 25.94
CA SER A 28 -4.40 12.38 27.23
C SER A 28 -5.55 12.09 28.20
N LYS A 29 -6.80 12.07 27.71
CA LYS A 29 -7.99 11.78 28.53
C LYS A 29 -8.03 10.34 29.04
N VAL A 30 -7.56 9.37 28.25
CA VAL A 30 -7.57 7.94 28.63
C VAL A 30 -6.31 7.49 29.35
N GLY A 31 -5.31 8.36 29.56
CA GLY A 31 -4.16 8.07 30.43
C GLY A 31 -3.29 6.87 30.00
N GLY A 32 -3.14 6.62 28.69
CA GLY A 32 -2.33 5.52 28.15
C GLY A 32 -3.11 4.29 27.70
N ILE A 33 -2.41 3.23 27.28
CA ILE A 33 -3.02 1.98 26.78
C ILE A 33 -3.89 1.29 27.84
N GLY A 34 -3.46 1.29 29.11
CA GLY A 34 -4.22 0.67 30.19
C GLY A 34 -5.58 1.34 30.42
N GLY A 35 -5.64 2.67 30.35
CA GLY A 35 -6.91 3.39 30.45
C GLY A 35 -7.70 3.39 29.15
N TYR A 36 -7.04 3.27 27.99
CA TYR A 36 -7.70 3.02 26.70
C TYR A 36 -8.59 1.78 26.74
N PHE A 37 -8.10 0.67 27.32
CA PHE A 37 -8.91 -0.54 27.49
C PHE A 37 -10.06 -0.36 28.50
N LYS A 38 -9.85 0.40 29.57
CA LYS A 38 -10.92 0.70 30.56
C LYS A 38 -12.05 1.53 29.96
N HIS A 39 -11.72 2.46 29.07
CA HIS A 39 -12.67 3.33 28.38
C HIS A 39 -13.08 2.81 27.00
N PHE A 40 -12.67 1.59 26.62
CA PHE A 40 -12.92 1.07 25.28
C PHE A 40 -14.43 1.00 24.97
N GLY A 41 -15.26 0.68 25.96
CA GLY A 41 -16.72 0.69 25.81
C GLY A 41 -17.29 2.08 25.48
N ASP A 42 -16.68 3.15 25.99
CA ASP A 42 -17.09 4.53 25.69
C ASP A 42 -16.58 4.96 24.31
N ILE A 43 -15.37 4.52 23.94
CA ILE A 43 -14.73 4.75 22.64
C ILE A 43 -15.53 4.08 21.52
N VAL A 44 -16.07 2.89 21.76
CA VAL A 44 -16.90 2.16 20.79
C VAL A 44 -18.28 2.82 20.61
N LYS A 45 -18.77 3.56 21.61
CA LYS A 45 -20.03 4.30 21.52
C LYS A 45 -19.88 5.63 20.77
N ASP A 46 -18.67 6.17 20.71
CA ASP A 46 -18.36 7.36 19.93
C ASP A 46 -18.05 6.98 18.49
N GLY A 47 -18.94 7.32 17.55
CA GLY A 47 -18.81 6.95 16.14
C GLY A 47 -17.49 7.41 15.49
N ASN A 48 -16.94 8.55 15.92
CA ASN A 48 -15.69 9.07 15.37
C ASN A 48 -14.48 8.28 15.87
N LEU A 49 -14.50 7.84 17.13
CA LEU A 49 -13.41 7.06 17.73
C LEU A 49 -13.47 5.60 17.32
N LEU A 50 -14.69 5.04 17.23
CA LEU A 50 -14.96 3.70 16.72
C LEU A 50 -14.41 3.52 15.30
N GLY A 51 -14.54 4.55 14.45
CA GLY A 51 -13.97 4.54 13.10
C GLY A 51 -12.47 4.25 13.09
N ASN A 52 -11.70 4.89 13.98
CA ASN A 52 -10.26 4.65 14.10
C ASN A 52 -9.93 3.22 14.61
N VAL A 53 -10.77 2.68 15.51
CA VAL A 53 -10.62 1.30 16.02
C VAL A 53 -10.85 0.27 14.93
N ILE A 54 -12.01 0.33 14.28
CA ILE A 54 -12.38 -0.61 13.20
C ILE A 54 -11.34 -0.57 12.09
N LEU A 55 -10.86 0.62 11.76
CA LEU A 55 -9.90 0.79 10.69
C LEU A 55 -8.50 0.27 11.02
N SER A 56 -8.04 0.48 12.24
CA SER A 56 -6.80 -0.13 12.73
C SER A 56 -6.88 -1.66 12.64
N VAL A 57 -7.98 -2.22 13.14
CA VAL A 57 -8.28 -3.66 13.05
C VAL A 57 -8.22 -4.11 11.60
N LEU A 58 -8.84 -3.37 10.68
CA LEU A 58 -8.86 -3.70 9.26
C LEU A 58 -7.47 -3.65 8.62
N ILE A 59 -6.66 -2.63 8.90
CA ILE A 59 -5.30 -2.48 8.38
C ILE A 59 -4.42 -3.61 8.87
N PHE A 60 -4.41 -3.85 10.19
CA PHE A 60 -3.59 -4.92 10.73
C PHE A 60 -4.09 -6.28 10.27
N ALA A 61 -5.40 -6.46 10.04
CA ALA A 61 -5.94 -7.66 9.41
C ALA A 61 -5.48 -7.83 7.96
N ILE A 62 -5.39 -6.76 7.18
CA ILE A 62 -4.84 -6.81 5.82
C ILE A 62 -3.36 -7.14 5.85
N ILE A 63 -2.57 -6.48 6.71
CA ILE A 63 -1.14 -6.78 6.89
C ILE A 63 -0.94 -8.24 7.32
N GLY A 64 -1.71 -8.70 8.30
CA GLY A 64 -1.71 -10.08 8.74
C GLY A 64 -2.14 -11.04 7.63
N GLY A 65 -3.19 -10.73 6.88
CA GLY A 65 -3.66 -11.52 5.74
C GLY A 65 -2.64 -11.60 4.62
N LEU A 66 -1.90 -10.52 4.35
CA LEU A 66 -0.79 -10.49 3.40
C LEU A 66 0.35 -11.40 3.86
N ILE A 67 0.77 -11.28 5.12
CA ILE A 67 1.78 -12.17 5.72
C ILE A 67 1.32 -13.64 5.59
N GLY A 68 0.08 -13.92 5.95
CA GLY A 68 -0.49 -15.26 5.84
C GLY A 68 -0.64 -15.75 4.40
N TYR A 69 -0.94 -14.87 3.44
CA TYR A 69 -0.98 -15.18 2.01
C TYR A 69 0.38 -15.64 1.49
N PHE A 70 1.45 -14.93 1.86
CA PHE A 70 2.81 -15.33 1.52
C PHE A 70 3.17 -16.68 2.15
N ILE A 71 2.74 -16.95 3.39
CA ILE A 71 2.97 -18.24 4.06
C ILE A 71 2.24 -19.40 3.34
N ASP A 72 0.94 -19.28 3.04
CA ASP A 72 0.17 -20.35 2.38
C ASP A 72 0.68 -20.59 0.93
N LYS A 73 1.08 -19.53 0.19
CA LYS A 73 1.61 -19.66 -1.18
C LYS A 73 2.91 -20.49 -1.20
N ASN A 74 3.70 -20.42 -0.13
CA ASN A 74 4.94 -21.17 -0.01
C ASN A 74 4.72 -22.65 0.33
N GLU A 75 3.66 -23.00 1.05
CA GLU A 75 3.33 -24.41 1.32
C GLU A 75 2.96 -25.16 0.04
N VAL A 76 2.20 -24.52 -0.85
CA VAL A 76 1.81 -25.12 -2.13
C VAL A 76 3.02 -25.35 -3.03
N LYS A 77 3.98 -24.40 -3.06
CA LYS A 77 5.23 -24.55 -3.82
C LYS A 77 6.15 -25.64 -3.23
N ASN A 78 6.24 -25.73 -1.91
CA ASN A 78 7.05 -26.76 -1.26
C ASN A 78 6.44 -28.16 -1.42
N GLN A 79 5.11 -28.31 -1.45
CA GLN A 79 4.46 -29.59 -1.71
C GLN A 79 4.62 -30.08 -3.16
N SER A 80 4.67 -29.17 -4.15
CA SER A 80 4.99 -29.56 -5.53
C SER A 80 6.42 -30.07 -5.66
N ASP A 81 7.36 -29.45 -4.94
CA ASP A 81 8.78 -29.78 -4.99
C ASP A 81 9.14 -31.02 -4.13
N SER A 82 8.31 -31.36 -3.14
CA SER A 82 8.52 -32.49 -2.20
C SER A 82 7.91 -33.82 -2.66
N SER A 83 7.34 -33.91 -3.87
CA SER A 83 6.82 -35.17 -4.43
C SER A 83 7.92 -36.25 -4.68
N HIS A 84 9.17 -35.98 -4.29
CA HIS A 84 10.29 -36.91 -4.35
C HIS A 84 11.11 -37.12 -3.06
N GLN A 85 10.70 -36.67 -1.86
CA GLN A 85 11.47 -37.00 -0.66
C GLN A 85 10.66 -37.08 0.65
N GLN A 86 11.00 -38.08 1.47
CA GLN A 86 10.40 -38.46 2.75
C GLN A 86 10.32 -37.32 3.78
N THR A 87 9.23 -37.34 4.55
CA THR A 87 8.82 -36.37 5.58
C THR A 87 9.72 -36.36 6.83
N PRO A 88 10.32 -35.21 7.20
CA PRO A 88 10.89 -34.97 8.54
C PRO A 88 9.81 -34.48 9.55
N PRO A 89 10.10 -34.46 10.86
CA PRO A 89 9.11 -34.18 11.91
C PRO A 89 8.59 -32.72 11.96
N LYS A 90 7.34 -32.56 12.41
CA LYS A 90 6.54 -31.30 12.39
C LYS A 90 7.19 -30.05 13.01
N SER A 91 8.14 -30.18 13.94
CA SER A 91 8.80 -29.03 14.59
C SER A 91 9.88 -28.37 13.73
N GLU A 92 10.54 -29.12 12.83
CA GLU A 92 11.52 -28.56 11.89
C GLU A 92 10.84 -27.83 10.73
N HIS A 93 9.64 -28.26 10.34
CA HIS A 93 8.86 -27.61 9.28
C HIS A 93 8.39 -26.19 9.62
N GLU A 94 8.09 -25.91 10.90
CA GLU A 94 7.64 -24.58 11.32
C GLU A 94 8.82 -23.60 11.41
N ALA A 95 9.95 -24.03 11.97
CA ALA A 95 11.18 -23.25 11.99
C ALA A 95 11.78 -23.01 10.59
N ALA A 96 11.69 -24.00 9.69
CA ALA A 96 12.09 -23.87 8.29
C ALA A 96 11.18 -22.89 7.52
N ASN A 97 9.85 -22.94 7.74
CA ASN A 97 8.92 -22.01 7.11
C ASN A 97 9.10 -20.55 7.58
N VAL A 98 9.48 -20.33 8.84
CA VAL A 98 9.83 -18.98 9.34
C VAL A 98 11.13 -18.47 8.73
N LYS A 99 12.15 -19.33 8.54
CA LYS A 99 13.39 -18.94 7.84
C LYS A 99 13.17 -18.63 6.37
N ILE A 100 12.35 -19.42 5.67
CA ILE A 100 12.05 -19.22 4.25
C ILE A 100 11.18 -17.97 4.04
N SER A 101 10.24 -17.67 4.93
CA SER A 101 9.44 -16.44 4.86
C SER A 101 10.28 -15.19 5.12
N ALA A 102 11.21 -15.24 6.08
CA ALA A 102 12.17 -14.17 6.30
C ALA A 102 13.10 -13.97 5.09
N GLN A 103 13.53 -15.06 4.44
CA GLN A 103 14.33 -15.01 3.21
C GLN A 103 13.54 -14.39 2.04
N GLN A 104 12.28 -14.75 1.84
CA GLN A 104 11.47 -14.19 0.75
C GLN A 104 11.08 -12.73 0.98
N VAL A 105 10.80 -12.33 2.23
CA VAL A 105 10.63 -10.90 2.56
C VAL A 105 11.93 -10.15 2.28
N SER A 106 13.08 -10.72 2.65
CA SER A 106 14.39 -10.15 2.33
C SER A 106 14.64 -10.05 0.83
N GLU A 107 14.30 -11.08 0.04
CA GLU A 107 14.40 -11.07 -1.42
C GLU A 107 13.46 -10.04 -2.05
N THR A 108 12.21 -9.97 -1.60
CA THR A 108 11.24 -8.98 -2.08
C THR A 108 11.70 -7.56 -1.74
N SER A 109 12.31 -7.36 -0.56
CA SER A 109 12.92 -6.08 -0.19
C SER A 109 14.13 -5.74 -1.05
N LYS A 110 15.00 -6.72 -1.37
CA LYS A 110 16.13 -6.51 -2.30
C LYS A 110 15.64 -6.15 -3.69
N ASP A 111 14.66 -6.88 -4.21
CA ASP A 111 14.03 -6.62 -5.51
C ASP A 111 13.38 -5.23 -5.51
N ALA A 112 12.67 -4.83 -4.44
CA ALA A 112 12.09 -3.51 -4.30
C ALA A 112 13.16 -2.40 -4.27
N ILE A 113 14.28 -2.61 -3.59
CA ILE A 113 15.41 -1.67 -3.58
C ILE A 113 15.99 -1.54 -4.99
N GLU A 114 16.14 -2.64 -5.73
CA GLU A 114 16.59 -2.60 -7.12
C GLU A 114 15.61 -1.82 -8.02
N VAL A 115 14.30 -2.06 -7.86
CA VAL A 115 13.26 -1.32 -8.56
C VAL A 115 13.35 0.17 -8.26
N SER A 116 13.49 0.55 -6.99
CA SER A 116 13.63 1.95 -6.59
C SER A 116 14.90 2.59 -7.16
N LYS A 117 16.05 1.90 -7.14
CA LYS A 117 17.32 2.41 -7.70
C LYS A 117 17.26 2.62 -9.20
N SER A 118 16.73 1.63 -9.92
CA SER A 118 16.55 1.71 -11.37
C SER A 118 15.63 2.86 -11.72
N PHE A 119 14.52 2.99 -11.00
CA PHE A 119 13.55 4.07 -11.20
C PHE A 119 14.11 5.47 -10.90
N MET A 120 14.89 5.63 -9.82
CA MET A 120 15.54 6.92 -9.52
C MET A 120 16.57 7.33 -10.56
N SER A 121 17.20 6.36 -11.23
CA SER A 121 18.22 6.61 -12.26
C SER A 121 17.60 6.83 -13.64
N ASP A 122 16.51 6.12 -13.94
CA ASP A 122 15.76 6.21 -15.19
C ASP A 122 14.26 5.98 -14.93
N PRO A 123 13.49 7.04 -14.62
CA PRO A 123 12.08 6.92 -14.25
C PRO A 123 11.17 6.47 -15.39
N VAL A 124 11.63 6.55 -16.66
CA VAL A 124 10.83 6.19 -17.83
C VAL A 124 11.21 4.82 -18.38
N GLY A 125 12.50 4.54 -18.59
CA GLY A 125 12.98 3.26 -19.12
C GLY A 125 13.25 2.20 -18.05
N GLY A 126 13.61 2.60 -16.83
CA GLY A 126 14.02 1.72 -15.74
C GLY A 126 12.91 0.77 -15.30
N LEU A 127 11.66 1.24 -15.23
CA LEU A 127 10.51 0.45 -14.76
C LEU A 127 10.25 -0.79 -15.63
N ALA A 128 10.29 -0.65 -16.95
CA ALA A 128 10.03 -1.74 -17.87
C ALA A 128 11.13 -2.81 -17.83
N SER A 129 12.38 -2.36 -17.78
CA SER A 129 13.55 -3.26 -17.69
C SER A 129 13.50 -4.12 -16.41
N VAL A 130 13.07 -3.50 -15.32
CA VAL A 130 12.94 -4.14 -14.01
C VAL A 130 11.73 -5.08 -13.98
N TYR A 131 10.59 -4.68 -14.54
CA TYR A 131 9.41 -5.54 -14.62
C TYR A 131 9.72 -6.85 -15.37
N LEU A 132 10.41 -6.76 -16.51
CA LEU A 132 10.82 -7.94 -17.28
C LEU A 132 11.79 -8.85 -16.51
N LYS A 133 12.72 -8.27 -15.74
CA LYS A 133 13.65 -9.02 -14.89
C LYS A 133 12.98 -9.69 -13.70
N LEU A 134 12.01 -9.03 -13.06
CA LEU A 134 11.27 -9.58 -11.92
C LEU A 134 10.37 -10.75 -12.35
N GLY A 135 9.74 -10.63 -13.51
CA GLY A 135 8.69 -11.54 -13.93
C GLY A 135 7.38 -11.37 -13.14
N GLU A 136 6.36 -12.15 -13.52
CA GLU A 136 4.99 -11.96 -13.04
C GLU A 136 4.81 -12.28 -11.55
N ALA A 137 5.50 -13.29 -11.02
CA ALA A 137 5.33 -13.71 -9.64
C ALA A 137 5.93 -12.70 -8.63
N LYS A 138 7.07 -12.09 -8.98
CA LYS A 138 7.75 -11.11 -8.13
C LYS A 138 7.13 -9.72 -8.25
N SER A 139 6.66 -9.32 -9.43
CA SER A 139 5.99 -8.04 -9.64
C SER A 139 4.76 -7.85 -8.75
N LEU A 140 3.95 -8.90 -8.54
CA LEU A 140 2.84 -8.87 -7.58
C LEU A 140 3.34 -8.56 -6.15
N SER A 141 4.37 -9.27 -5.71
CA SER A 141 4.89 -9.17 -4.34
C SER A 141 5.49 -7.79 -4.07
N VAL A 142 6.27 -7.28 -5.02
CA VAL A 142 6.88 -5.95 -4.95
C VAL A 142 5.81 -4.85 -5.07
N GLY A 143 4.80 -5.04 -5.91
CA GLY A 143 3.68 -4.10 -6.03
C GLY A 143 2.88 -3.97 -4.72
N ILE A 144 2.56 -5.10 -4.09
CA ILE A 144 1.92 -5.12 -2.77
C ILE A 144 2.80 -4.43 -1.74
N LEU A 145 4.11 -4.70 -1.71
CA LEU A 145 5.03 -4.05 -0.79
C LEU A 145 5.01 -2.53 -0.97
N PHE A 146 5.07 -2.03 -2.21
CA PHE A 146 4.97 -0.59 -2.46
C PHE A 146 3.62 -0.01 -2.07
N MET A 147 2.50 -0.70 -2.30
CA MET A 147 1.18 -0.24 -1.82
C MET A 147 1.15 -0.12 -0.29
N VAL A 148 1.69 -1.10 0.43
CA VAL A 148 1.75 -1.06 1.91
C VAL A 148 2.61 0.13 2.38
N ILE A 149 3.79 0.32 1.78
CA ILE A 149 4.65 1.47 2.10
C ILE A 149 3.94 2.79 1.80
N THR A 150 3.29 2.89 0.64
CA THR A 150 2.50 4.05 0.21
C THR A 150 1.39 4.38 1.21
N ILE A 151 0.66 3.38 1.71
CA ILE A 151 -0.37 3.56 2.75
C ILE A 151 0.26 4.09 4.04
N ILE A 152 1.31 3.43 4.54
CA ILE A 152 1.95 3.80 5.80
C ILE A 152 2.47 5.25 5.75
N LEU A 153 3.23 5.60 4.72
CA LEU A 153 3.80 6.94 4.57
C LEU A 153 2.71 8.02 4.43
N PHE A 154 1.70 7.75 3.60
CA PHE A 154 0.59 8.68 3.42
C PHE A 154 -0.13 8.94 4.73
N VAL A 155 -0.50 7.88 5.45
CA VAL A 155 -1.30 7.96 6.67
C VAL A 155 -0.53 8.65 7.78
N ILE A 156 0.76 8.35 7.96
CA ILE A 156 1.59 9.05 8.93
C ILE A 156 1.70 10.54 8.56
N GLY A 157 1.99 10.86 7.29
CA GLY A 157 2.05 12.24 6.84
C GLY A 157 0.72 12.99 7.04
N PHE A 158 -0.40 12.31 6.83
CA PHE A 158 -1.74 12.86 7.01
C PHE A 158 -2.07 13.15 8.48
N ILE A 159 -1.71 12.23 9.40
CA ILE A 159 -1.85 12.43 10.85
C ILE A 159 -0.99 13.61 11.31
N LEU A 160 0.27 13.67 10.86
CA LEU A 160 1.19 14.76 11.20
C LEU A 160 0.69 16.13 10.70
N ALA A 161 -0.09 16.16 9.61
CA ALA A 161 -0.77 17.34 9.11
C ALA A 161 -2.04 17.72 9.90
N ASN A 162 -2.20 17.22 11.14
CA ASN A 162 -3.36 17.44 12.02
C ASN A 162 -4.71 16.99 11.44
N SER A 163 -4.69 15.98 10.57
CA SER A 163 -5.91 15.43 9.98
C SER A 163 -6.29 14.09 10.61
N THR A 164 -7.54 13.65 10.40
CA THR A 164 -8.05 12.42 11.01
C THR A 164 -7.43 11.18 10.35
N PHE A 165 -7.05 10.19 11.17
CA PHE A 165 -6.51 8.91 10.71
C PHE A 165 -7.45 8.22 9.72
N LEU A 166 -8.75 8.14 10.06
CA LEU A 166 -9.78 7.61 9.17
C LEU A 166 -9.79 8.32 7.82
N GLY A 167 -9.67 9.66 7.82
CA GLY A 167 -9.66 10.41 6.57
C GLY A 167 -8.44 10.15 5.71
N GLY A 168 -7.27 9.99 6.31
CA GLY A 168 -6.04 9.67 5.59
C GLY A 168 -6.11 8.30 4.92
N ILE A 169 -6.60 7.30 5.64
CA ILE A 169 -6.71 5.93 5.13
C ILE A 169 -7.75 5.81 4.05
N LEU A 170 -8.94 6.38 4.27
CA LEU A 170 -10.00 6.33 3.27
C LEU A 170 -9.53 7.02 1.98
N SER A 171 -8.85 8.16 2.11
CA SER A 171 -8.26 8.87 0.97
C SER A 171 -7.27 8.00 0.19
N ILE A 172 -6.28 7.39 0.85
CA ILE A 172 -5.27 6.60 0.14
C ILE A 172 -5.83 5.30 -0.45
N LEU A 173 -6.79 4.65 0.22
CA LEU A 173 -7.45 3.46 -0.30
C LEU A 173 -8.28 3.77 -1.55
N PHE A 174 -9.02 4.89 -1.55
CA PHE A 174 -9.76 5.33 -2.74
C PHE A 174 -8.80 5.68 -3.89
N MET A 175 -7.70 6.38 -3.62
CA MET A 175 -6.69 6.69 -4.65
C MET A 175 -6.08 5.42 -5.25
N LEU A 176 -5.65 4.48 -4.42
CA LEU A 176 -5.12 3.18 -4.87
C LEU A 176 -6.15 2.42 -5.71
N ALA A 177 -7.40 2.35 -5.25
CA ALA A 177 -8.48 1.67 -5.95
C ALA A 177 -8.76 2.30 -7.32
N ILE A 178 -8.82 3.62 -7.41
CA ILE A 178 -9.08 4.32 -8.67
C ILE A 178 -7.95 4.08 -9.66
N VAL A 179 -6.70 4.25 -9.24
CA VAL A 179 -5.55 4.00 -10.12
C VAL A 179 -5.56 2.55 -10.62
N PHE A 180 -5.76 1.58 -9.71
CA PHE A 180 -5.82 0.16 -10.07
C PHE A 180 -6.97 -0.16 -11.04
N VAL A 181 -8.19 0.31 -10.76
CA VAL A 181 -9.36 0.08 -11.61
C VAL A 181 -9.17 0.73 -12.97
N SER A 182 -8.68 1.97 -13.03
CA SER A 182 -8.44 2.64 -14.30
C SER A 182 -7.35 1.94 -15.14
N LEU A 183 -6.30 1.43 -14.51
CA LEU A 183 -5.28 0.62 -15.20
C LEU A 183 -5.88 -0.69 -15.73
N SER A 184 -6.69 -1.38 -14.93
CA SER A 184 -7.34 -2.63 -15.33
C SER A 184 -8.33 -2.41 -16.48
N VAL A 185 -9.15 -1.35 -16.40
CA VAL A 185 -10.14 -0.99 -17.42
C VAL A 185 -9.45 -0.58 -18.72
N SER A 186 -8.44 0.28 -18.66
CA SER A 186 -7.69 0.71 -19.85
C SER A 186 -6.99 -0.48 -20.52
N ARG A 187 -6.39 -1.40 -19.74
CA ARG A 187 -5.83 -2.65 -20.28
C ARG A 187 -6.89 -3.48 -21.01
N GLY A 188 -8.07 -3.64 -20.44
CA GLY A 188 -9.19 -4.37 -21.05
C GLY A 188 -9.74 -3.70 -22.31
N MET A 189 -9.90 -2.38 -22.32
CA MET A 189 -10.45 -1.62 -23.45
C MET A 189 -9.55 -1.64 -24.69
N PHE A 190 -8.24 -1.75 -24.52
CA PHE A 190 -7.26 -1.66 -25.62
C PHE A 190 -6.47 -2.95 -25.86
N ASN A 191 -6.87 -4.07 -25.25
CA ASN A 191 -6.15 -5.34 -25.33
C ASN A 191 -4.65 -5.18 -25.02
N GLY A 192 -4.34 -4.41 -23.97
CA GLY A 192 -2.95 -4.11 -23.59
C GLY A 192 -2.19 -5.35 -23.14
N LYS A 193 -0.89 -5.40 -23.44
CA LYS A 193 -0.01 -6.50 -23.03
C LYS A 193 0.41 -6.30 -21.58
N GLY A 194 -0.36 -6.85 -20.65
CA GLY A 194 -0.09 -6.73 -19.23
C GLY A 194 -0.93 -7.72 -18.44
N THR A 195 -0.60 -7.87 -17.16
CA THR A 195 -1.31 -8.73 -16.23
C THR A 195 -1.82 -7.94 -15.04
N ILE A 196 -2.75 -8.52 -14.28
CA ILE A 196 -3.20 -7.91 -13.01
C ILE A 196 -2.00 -7.64 -12.08
N ASN A 197 -0.93 -8.43 -12.17
CA ASN A 197 0.28 -8.23 -11.39
C ASN A 197 1.05 -6.96 -11.80
N SER A 198 1.09 -6.63 -13.10
CA SER A 198 1.61 -5.32 -13.52
C SER A 198 0.72 -4.17 -13.08
N ASP A 199 -0.61 -4.35 -13.13
CA ASP A 199 -1.56 -3.31 -12.70
C ASP A 199 -1.29 -2.95 -11.22
N ILE A 200 -1.14 -3.97 -10.36
CA ILE A 200 -0.81 -3.83 -8.93
C ILE A 200 0.55 -3.15 -8.72
N LEU A 201 1.58 -3.55 -9.49
CA LEU A 201 2.90 -2.96 -9.40
C LEU A 201 2.89 -1.47 -9.76
N ILE A 202 2.29 -1.12 -10.90
CA ILE A 202 2.20 0.26 -11.39
C ILE A 202 1.38 1.12 -10.41
N THR A 203 0.29 0.59 -9.85
CA THR A 203 -0.49 1.28 -8.81
C THR A 203 0.35 1.60 -7.58
N GLY A 204 1.07 0.62 -7.03
CA GLY A 204 1.90 0.81 -5.84
C GLY A 204 3.03 1.83 -6.07
N LEU A 205 3.72 1.72 -7.21
CA LEU A 205 4.81 2.62 -7.57
C LEU A 205 4.32 4.03 -7.86
N SER A 206 3.22 4.19 -8.61
CA SER A 206 2.79 5.52 -9.08
C SER A 206 2.40 6.47 -7.93
N LEU A 207 1.85 5.93 -6.83
CA LEU A 207 1.47 6.71 -5.66
C LEU A 207 2.58 6.85 -4.61
N LEU A 208 3.66 6.06 -4.71
CA LEU A 208 4.76 6.09 -3.73
C LEU A 208 5.46 7.47 -3.65
N PRO A 209 5.86 8.12 -4.77
CA PRO A 209 6.46 9.46 -4.71
C PRO A 209 5.55 10.46 -4.02
N PHE A 210 4.25 10.40 -4.30
CA PHE A 210 3.26 11.28 -3.71
C PHE A 210 3.17 11.08 -2.19
N SER A 211 3.09 9.84 -1.71
CA SER A 211 3.06 9.52 -0.28
C SER A 211 4.33 9.92 0.46
N VAL A 212 5.50 9.72 -0.14
CA VAL A 212 6.81 10.13 0.43
C VAL A 212 6.82 11.64 0.63
N LEU A 213 6.35 12.41 -0.34
CA LEU A 213 6.38 13.87 -0.25
C LEU A 213 5.38 14.42 0.74
N ILE A 214 4.20 13.82 0.87
CA ILE A 214 3.25 14.19 1.92
C ILE A 214 3.89 13.95 3.28
N PHE A 215 4.48 12.78 3.50
CA PHE A 215 5.20 12.49 4.74
C PHE A 215 6.31 13.50 5.04
N VAL A 216 7.19 13.78 4.08
CA VAL A 216 8.29 14.75 4.25
C VAL A 216 7.76 16.17 4.48
N SER A 217 6.76 16.61 3.72
CA SER A 217 6.18 17.96 3.86
C SER A 217 5.54 18.15 5.24
N SER A 218 4.89 17.12 5.77
CA SER A 218 4.32 17.13 7.12
C SER A 218 5.40 17.15 8.21
N LEU A 219 6.53 16.46 8.01
CA LEU A 219 7.66 16.50 8.96
C LEU A 219 8.32 17.88 9.03
N VAL A 220 8.45 18.54 7.88
CA VAL A 220 9.06 19.89 7.80
C VAL A 220 8.07 20.97 8.29
N GLY A 221 6.80 20.64 8.48
CA GLY A 221 5.77 21.60 8.90
C GLY A 221 5.42 22.60 7.80
N VAL A 222 5.54 22.19 6.53
CA VAL A 222 5.25 23.06 5.39
C VAL A 222 3.74 23.29 5.34
N SER A 223 3.31 24.49 5.71
CA SER A 223 1.90 24.89 5.59
C SER A 223 1.50 25.07 4.12
N TYR A 224 0.21 25.26 3.86
CA TYR A 224 -0.41 25.46 2.55
C TYR A 224 0.10 26.72 1.79
N GLY A 225 1.37 26.70 1.38
CA GLY A 225 2.06 27.77 0.66
C GLY A 225 2.94 27.24 -0.48
N TRP A 226 3.83 28.09 -1.00
CA TRP A 226 4.67 27.76 -2.16
C TRP A 226 5.51 26.49 -2.01
N GLY A 227 5.98 26.21 -0.80
CA GLY A 227 6.71 24.96 -0.50
C GLY A 227 5.85 23.73 -0.78
N PHE A 228 4.58 23.73 -0.35
CA PHE A 228 3.65 22.62 -0.59
C PHE A 228 3.42 22.39 -2.09
N PHE A 229 3.26 23.46 -2.88
CA PHE A 229 3.11 23.36 -4.33
C PHE A 229 4.36 22.76 -5.02
N ALA A 230 5.56 23.09 -4.54
CA ALA A 230 6.79 22.51 -5.06
C ALA A 230 6.86 20.99 -4.81
N TYR A 231 6.54 20.55 -3.58
CA TYR A 231 6.45 19.12 -3.25
C TYR A 231 5.36 18.42 -4.07
N LEU A 232 4.18 19.02 -4.19
CA LEU A 232 3.07 18.45 -4.96
C LEU A 232 3.43 18.30 -6.45
N SER A 233 4.05 19.32 -7.04
CA SER A 233 4.50 19.30 -8.44
C SER A 233 5.53 18.19 -8.69
N PHE A 234 6.49 18.04 -7.78
CA PHE A 234 7.49 16.96 -7.86
C PHE A 234 6.83 15.58 -7.79
N GLY A 235 5.93 15.36 -6.83
CA GLY A 235 5.24 14.07 -6.67
C GLY A 235 4.39 13.70 -7.88
N LEU A 236 3.58 14.65 -8.36
CA LEU A 236 2.74 14.47 -9.54
C LEU A 236 3.58 14.16 -10.78
N THR A 237 4.73 14.81 -10.95
CA THR A 237 5.62 14.56 -12.09
C THR A 237 6.08 13.10 -12.10
N TYR A 238 6.56 12.58 -10.96
CA TYR A 238 6.97 11.18 -10.87
C TYR A 238 5.80 10.20 -11.04
N THR A 239 4.62 10.51 -10.49
CA THR A 239 3.40 9.72 -10.72
C THR A 239 3.08 9.64 -12.22
N ILE A 240 3.12 10.77 -12.94
CA ILE A 240 2.88 10.83 -14.39
C ILE A 240 3.88 9.96 -15.14
N LEU A 241 5.18 10.07 -14.83
CA LEU A 241 6.23 9.31 -15.49
C LEU A 241 6.05 7.79 -15.28
N ILE A 242 5.70 7.36 -14.07
CA ILE A 242 5.43 5.94 -13.77
C ILE A 242 4.23 5.44 -14.56
N LEU A 243 3.12 6.18 -14.56
CA LEU A 243 1.93 5.80 -15.30
C LEU A 243 2.22 5.76 -16.81
N PHE A 244 2.96 6.74 -17.33
CA PHE A 244 3.35 6.79 -18.73
C PHE A 244 4.24 5.61 -19.13
N SER A 245 5.23 5.28 -18.30
CA SER A 245 6.06 4.09 -18.50
C SER A 245 5.22 2.80 -18.45
N GLY A 246 4.31 2.68 -17.49
CA GLY A 246 3.37 1.56 -17.40
C GLY A 246 2.53 1.38 -18.66
N PHE A 247 1.94 2.47 -19.19
CA PHE A 247 1.14 2.41 -20.40
C PHE A 247 1.96 2.10 -21.67
N THR A 248 3.07 2.81 -21.86
CA THR A 248 3.83 2.72 -23.13
C THR A 248 4.74 1.50 -23.18
N LYS A 249 5.39 1.15 -22.07
CA LYS A 249 6.41 0.09 -22.05
C LYS A 249 5.88 -1.25 -21.57
N ILE A 250 4.97 -1.25 -20.58
CA ILE A 250 4.35 -2.48 -20.11
C ILE A 250 3.15 -2.80 -21.01
N TYR A 251 2.11 -1.98 -21.03
CA TYR A 251 0.89 -2.28 -21.79
C TYR A 251 1.03 -2.14 -23.32
N GLN A 252 2.13 -1.56 -23.80
CA GLN A 252 2.43 -1.33 -25.22
C GLN A 252 1.40 -0.43 -25.92
N PHE A 253 0.85 0.55 -25.20
CA PHE A 253 -0.02 1.56 -25.80
C PHE A 253 0.80 2.60 -26.55
N SER A 254 0.18 3.26 -27.54
CA SER A 254 0.77 4.43 -28.16
C SER A 254 0.87 5.58 -27.15
N GLU A 255 1.87 6.45 -27.33
CA GLU A 255 2.10 7.60 -26.46
C GLU A 255 0.87 8.52 -26.38
N SER A 256 0.19 8.71 -27.52
CA SER A 256 -1.04 9.50 -27.62
C SER A 256 -2.19 8.90 -26.80
N LYS A 257 -2.38 7.58 -26.79
CA LYS A 257 -3.40 6.96 -25.94
C LYS A 257 -3.02 7.07 -24.47
N SER A 258 -1.74 6.83 -24.17
CA SER A 258 -1.21 6.85 -22.80
C SER A 258 -1.43 8.20 -22.13
N SER A 259 -1.14 9.31 -22.81
CA SER A 259 -1.32 10.66 -22.24
C SER A 259 -2.78 10.97 -21.89
N ILE A 260 -3.72 10.59 -22.75
CA ILE A 260 -5.16 10.77 -22.50
C ILE A 260 -5.60 9.99 -21.25
N PHE A 261 -5.19 8.73 -21.13
CA PHE A 261 -5.56 7.90 -19.96
C PHE A 261 -4.96 8.42 -18.66
N ILE A 262 -3.71 8.89 -18.69
CA ILE A 262 -3.08 9.48 -17.51
C ILE A 262 -3.85 10.71 -17.05
N ALA A 263 -4.25 11.59 -17.97
CA ALA A 263 -5.05 12.78 -17.63
C ALA A 263 -6.39 12.39 -16.99
N ILE A 264 -7.07 11.37 -17.52
CA ILE A 264 -8.32 10.85 -16.95
C ILE A 264 -8.09 10.27 -15.55
N ILE A 265 -7.03 9.48 -15.37
CA ILE A 265 -6.69 8.88 -14.06
C ILE A 265 -6.45 9.97 -13.02
N LEU A 266 -5.63 10.97 -13.34
CA LEU A 266 -5.34 12.07 -12.43
C LEU A 266 -6.59 12.88 -12.11
N PHE A 267 -7.43 13.14 -13.11
CA PHE A 267 -8.72 13.81 -12.90
C PHE A 267 -9.61 13.03 -11.92
N LEU A 268 -9.75 11.71 -12.10
CA LEU A 268 -10.54 10.87 -11.21
C LEU A 268 -9.97 10.82 -9.79
N VAL A 269 -8.65 10.67 -9.66
CA VAL A 269 -7.95 10.64 -8.37
C VAL A 269 -8.15 11.95 -7.60
N LEU A 270 -7.93 13.11 -8.24
CA LEU A 270 -8.11 14.42 -7.60
C LEU A 270 -9.56 14.67 -7.17
N ASN A 271 -10.53 14.29 -8.00
CA ASN A 271 -11.94 14.43 -7.64
C ASN A 271 -12.35 13.50 -6.49
N ALA A 272 -11.84 12.27 -6.47
CA ALA A 272 -12.14 11.34 -5.39
C ALA A 272 -11.58 11.81 -4.05
N VAL A 273 -10.36 12.34 -4.03
CA VAL A 273 -9.82 12.96 -2.82
C VAL A 273 -10.73 14.09 -2.36
N ASN A 274 -11.16 14.98 -3.26
CA ASN A 274 -12.07 16.07 -2.91
C ASN A 274 -13.41 15.57 -2.33
N ILE A 275 -14.00 14.52 -2.91
CA ILE A 275 -15.24 13.90 -2.39
C ILE A 275 -15.03 13.33 -1.00
N VAL A 276 -13.94 12.58 -0.79
CA VAL A 276 -13.61 11.99 0.51
C VAL A 276 -13.43 13.08 1.56
N PHE A 277 -12.67 14.14 1.25
CA PHE A 277 -12.54 15.30 2.13
C PHE A 277 -13.90 15.94 2.47
N LYS A 278 -14.78 16.16 1.48
CA LYS A 278 -16.11 16.69 1.76
C LYS A 278 -16.94 15.78 2.67
N ILE A 279 -16.87 14.46 2.51
CA ILE A 279 -17.64 13.53 3.34
C ILE A 279 -17.11 13.50 4.78
N ILE A 280 -15.81 13.64 4.98
CA ILE A 280 -15.18 13.54 6.32
C ILE A 280 -15.26 14.86 7.10
N PHE A 281 -15.20 15.99 6.40
CA PHE A 281 -15.11 17.31 7.02
C PHE A 281 -16.40 18.16 6.88
N SER A 282 -17.47 17.62 6.29
CA SER A 282 -18.82 18.22 6.30
C SER A 282 -19.65 17.69 7.45
#